data_AF-A0A7C1XZN8-F1
#
_entry.id   AF-A0A7C1XZN8-F1
#
_cell.length_a   1.000
_cell.length_b   1.000
_cell.length_c   1.000
_cell.angle_alpha   90.00
_cell.angle_beta   90.00
_cell.angle_gamma   90.00
#
_symmetry.space_group_name_H-M   'P 1'
#
loop_
_entity.id
_entity.type
_entity.pdbx_description
1 polymer ?
#
loop_
_entity_poly.entity_id
_entity_poly.type
_entity_poly.pdbx_seq_one_letter_code
_entity_poly.pdbx_strand_id
1 'polypeptide(L)'
;MSVSLDDYRDELVQAAPELADTLESTFHEAARVMSPQGLQDYLDGARGMVSLGKGPALVVTWLDEMPVVVKECGEDIIRDVASAILKLASMVSGEVLVLALQTLPTVARRLGDPDLLRGYLQLLHRLSARAPRGLRPMLGVIDELLSKLTLSGLRRWVDFGAEAYRRDLPKQASYFGLESEDSKAVLQQERRGTLFIDNQRRLNFYLRAFWGRDFFLRPTAADFEGFKPFIEAHAMHLSDAVDGVGEVSGLDLYRAMAAHMAAHMVYTREPVS
;
A
#
# COMPACT_ATOMS: atom_id res chain seq x y z
N MET A 1 -26.57 -12.25 -3.62
CA MET A 1 -26.27 -13.20 -2.53
C MET A 1 -25.86 -12.39 -1.32
N SER A 2 -26.48 -12.60 -0.17
CA SER A 2 -26.01 -12.06 1.10
C SER A 2 -24.95 -13.01 1.67
N VAL A 3 -23.75 -12.50 1.97
CA VAL A 3 -22.71 -13.27 2.66
C VAL A 3 -23.16 -13.55 4.08
N SER A 4 -23.14 -14.82 4.50
CA SER A 4 -23.49 -15.24 5.86
C SER A 4 -22.22 -15.53 6.64
N LEU A 5 -22.00 -14.83 7.76
CA LEU A 5 -20.86 -15.09 8.65
C LEU A 5 -20.89 -16.50 9.24
N ASP A 6 -22.08 -17.05 9.45
CA ASP A 6 -22.27 -18.37 10.03
C ASP A 6 -21.67 -19.50 9.17
N ASP A 7 -21.53 -19.28 7.85
CA ASP A 7 -20.89 -20.22 6.93
C ASP A 7 -19.36 -20.32 7.13
N TYR A 8 -18.79 -19.41 7.92
CA TYR A 8 -17.34 -19.29 8.19
C TYR A 8 -17.01 -19.39 9.68
N ARG A 9 -17.97 -19.10 10.56
CA ARG A 9 -17.77 -18.96 12.02
C ARG A 9 -17.06 -20.16 12.65
N ASP A 10 -17.56 -21.37 12.42
CA ASP A 10 -17.04 -22.57 13.06
C ASP A 10 -15.56 -22.81 12.70
N GLU A 11 -15.22 -22.68 11.41
CA GLU A 11 -13.86 -22.82 10.91
C GLU A 11 -12.92 -21.76 11.50
N LEU A 12 -13.34 -20.49 11.48
CA LEU A 12 -12.51 -19.38 11.94
C LEU A 12 -12.27 -19.45 13.45
N VAL A 13 -13.31 -19.73 14.24
CA VAL A 13 -13.20 -19.87 15.70
C VAL A 13 -12.41 -21.11 16.08
N GLN A 14 -12.53 -22.22 15.35
CA GLN A 14 -11.71 -23.39 15.57
C GLN A 14 -10.22 -23.10 15.32
N ALA A 15 -9.91 -22.35 14.26
CA ALA A 15 -8.55 -21.99 13.89
C ALA A 15 -7.93 -20.94 14.83
N ALA A 16 -8.74 -19.99 15.32
CA ALA A 16 -8.36 -18.93 16.24
C ALA A 16 -9.46 -18.75 17.31
N PRO A 17 -9.38 -19.46 18.45
CA PRO A 17 -10.41 -19.43 19.49
C PRO A 17 -10.69 -18.04 20.08
N GLU A 18 -9.71 -17.14 20.04
CA GLU A 18 -9.85 -15.74 20.45
C GLU A 18 -10.86 -14.93 19.61
N LEU A 19 -11.24 -15.42 18.43
CA LEU A 19 -12.29 -14.82 17.60
C LEU A 19 -13.70 -15.09 18.11
N ALA A 20 -13.91 -16.03 19.05
CA ALA A 20 -15.25 -16.44 19.49
C ALA A 20 -16.14 -15.26 19.91
N ASP A 21 -15.56 -14.30 20.62
CA ASP A 21 -16.27 -13.15 21.17
C ASP A 21 -16.17 -11.88 20.29
N THR A 22 -15.25 -11.83 19.32
CA THR A 22 -14.94 -10.62 18.53
C THR A 22 -15.35 -10.71 17.07
N LEU A 23 -15.53 -11.92 16.52
CA LEU A 23 -15.75 -12.13 15.08
C LEU A 23 -16.96 -11.36 14.53
N GLU A 24 -18.04 -11.28 15.30
CA GLU A 24 -19.26 -10.60 14.88
C GLU A 24 -19.05 -9.07 14.81
N SER A 25 -18.36 -8.49 15.79
CA SER A 25 -17.98 -7.08 15.73
C SER A 25 -17.03 -6.80 14.57
N THR A 26 -16.01 -7.64 14.35
CA THR A 26 -15.05 -7.49 13.26
C THR A 26 -15.74 -7.56 11.89
N PHE A 27 -16.67 -8.51 11.72
CA PHE A 27 -17.48 -8.61 10.50
C PHE A 27 -18.35 -7.38 10.27
N HIS A 28 -19.01 -6.86 11.31
CA HIS A 28 -19.82 -5.65 11.20
C HIS A 28 -18.99 -4.41 10.83
N GLU A 29 -17.76 -4.30 11.32
CA GLU A 29 -16.85 -3.23 10.94
C GLU A 29 -16.39 -3.35 9.49
N ALA A 30 -16.02 -4.56 9.04
CA ALA A 30 -15.69 -4.83 7.63
C ALA A 30 -16.87 -4.47 6.70
N ALA A 31 -18.10 -4.80 7.11
CA ALA A 31 -19.31 -4.55 6.33
C ALA A 31 -19.64 -3.05 6.14
N ARG A 32 -19.02 -2.16 6.92
CA ARG A 32 -19.17 -0.70 6.73
C ARG A 32 -18.36 -0.15 5.57
N VAL A 33 -17.33 -0.86 5.13
CA VAL A 33 -16.37 -0.38 4.12
C VAL A 33 -16.27 -1.29 2.90
N MET A 34 -16.93 -2.46 2.92
CA MET A 34 -16.93 -3.44 1.83
C MET A 34 -18.35 -3.64 1.28
N SER A 35 -18.42 -3.92 -0.02
CA SER A 35 -19.61 -4.44 -0.68
C SER A 35 -19.87 -5.90 -0.27
N PRO A 36 -21.04 -6.49 -0.59
CA PRO A 36 -21.27 -7.91 -0.38
C PRO A 36 -20.22 -8.80 -1.06
N GLN A 37 -19.70 -8.41 -2.23
CA GLN A 37 -18.63 -9.16 -2.90
C GLN A 37 -17.30 -9.00 -2.16
N GLY A 38 -16.96 -7.78 -1.71
CA GLY A 38 -15.76 -7.53 -0.90
C GLY A 38 -15.76 -8.30 0.41
N LEU A 39 -16.91 -8.39 1.09
CA LEU A 39 -17.09 -9.21 2.30
C LEU A 39 -16.87 -10.70 2.03
N GLN A 40 -17.36 -11.20 0.90
CA GLN A 40 -17.12 -12.60 0.51
C GLN A 40 -15.62 -12.85 0.31
N ASP A 41 -14.96 -11.98 -0.47
CA ASP A 41 -13.53 -12.09 -0.75
C ASP A 41 -12.68 -11.98 0.53
N TYR A 42 -13.11 -11.16 1.48
CA TYR A 42 -12.49 -10.99 2.79
C TYR A 42 -12.59 -12.26 3.66
N LEU A 43 -13.77 -12.87 3.73
CA LEU A 43 -13.97 -14.12 4.48
C LEU A 43 -13.30 -15.32 3.79
N ASP A 44 -13.36 -15.39 2.46
CA ASP A 44 -12.64 -16.41 1.68
C ASP A 44 -11.12 -16.25 1.84
N GLY A 45 -10.62 -15.01 1.94
CA GLY A 45 -9.24 -14.72 2.30
C GLY A 45 -8.87 -15.23 3.70
N ALA A 46 -9.75 -15.05 4.69
CA ALA A 46 -9.55 -15.55 6.06
C ALA A 46 -9.49 -17.08 6.11
N ARG A 47 -10.40 -17.77 5.40
CA ARG A 47 -10.35 -19.22 5.14
C ARG A 47 -9.04 -19.63 4.47
N GLY A 48 -8.56 -18.83 3.52
CA GLY A 48 -7.22 -18.98 2.93
C GLY A 48 -6.12 -18.97 3.99
N MET A 49 -6.15 -18.03 4.94
CA MET A 49 -5.19 -17.96 6.05
C MET A 49 -5.26 -19.17 6.98
N VAL A 50 -6.47 -19.67 7.27
CA VAL A 50 -6.67 -20.91 8.05
C VAL A 50 -6.00 -22.09 7.33
N SER A 51 -6.24 -22.24 6.04
CA SER A 51 -5.71 -23.34 5.22
C SER A 51 -4.17 -23.38 5.17
N LEU A 52 -3.50 -22.24 5.36
CA LEU A 52 -2.04 -22.15 5.40
C LEU A 52 -1.43 -22.82 6.65
N GLY A 53 -2.20 -22.97 7.74
CA GLY A 53 -1.73 -23.59 8.97
C GLY A 53 -0.57 -22.86 9.65
N LYS A 54 -0.48 -21.53 9.48
CA LYS A 54 0.63 -20.68 9.98
C LYS A 54 0.36 -20.06 11.36
N GLY A 55 -0.66 -20.54 12.06
CA GLY A 55 -1.03 -20.13 13.41
C GLY A 55 -2.22 -19.15 13.46
N PRO A 56 -2.90 -19.05 14.62
CA PRO A 56 -4.13 -18.26 14.78
C PRO A 56 -3.93 -16.77 14.51
N ALA A 57 -2.77 -16.23 14.90
CA ALA A 57 -2.43 -14.82 14.72
C ALA A 57 -2.52 -14.37 13.26
N LEU A 58 -2.25 -15.24 12.28
CA LEU A 58 -2.35 -14.87 10.87
C LEU A 58 -3.80 -14.57 10.46
N VAL A 59 -4.74 -15.38 10.95
CA VAL A 59 -6.18 -15.25 10.66
C VAL A 59 -6.71 -13.99 11.32
N VAL A 60 -6.35 -13.78 12.59
CA VAL A 60 -6.77 -12.61 13.38
C VAL A 60 -6.25 -11.32 12.75
N THR A 61 -4.94 -11.24 12.45
CA THR A 61 -4.37 -10.07 11.77
C THR A 61 -5.00 -9.83 10.40
N TRP A 62 -5.30 -10.87 9.62
CA TRP A 62 -6.03 -10.69 8.37
C TRP A 62 -7.39 -10.03 8.59
N LEU A 63 -8.17 -10.54 9.55
CA LEU A 63 -9.50 -10.03 9.82
C LEU A 63 -9.46 -8.57 10.31
N ASP A 64 -8.49 -8.23 11.16
CA ASP A 64 -8.38 -6.89 11.75
C ASP A 64 -7.86 -5.85 10.76
N GLU A 65 -6.83 -6.18 9.97
CA GLU A 65 -6.10 -5.18 9.18
C GLU A 65 -6.71 -4.94 7.79
N MET A 66 -7.34 -5.95 7.20
CA MET A 66 -7.83 -5.88 5.82
C MET A 66 -8.92 -4.79 5.62
N PRO A 67 -9.90 -4.58 6.54
CA PRO A 67 -10.84 -3.46 6.44
C PRO A 67 -10.15 -2.08 6.38
N VAL A 68 -9.05 -1.90 7.11
CA VAL A 68 -8.28 -0.64 7.08
C VAL A 68 -7.61 -0.45 5.73
N VAL A 69 -7.02 -1.52 5.18
CA VAL A 69 -6.40 -1.47 3.84
C VAL A 69 -7.44 -1.17 2.75
N VAL A 70 -8.63 -1.77 2.84
CA VAL A 70 -9.75 -1.49 1.91
C VAL A 70 -10.19 -0.03 1.98
N LYS A 71 -10.21 0.56 3.17
CA LYS A 71 -10.56 1.98 3.33
C LYS A 71 -9.59 2.92 2.61
N GLU A 72 -8.31 2.55 2.53
CA GLU A 72 -7.27 3.39 1.90
C GLU A 72 -7.15 3.13 0.40
N CYS A 73 -7.26 1.87 -0.06
CA CYS A 73 -6.98 1.49 -1.46
C CYS A 73 -8.17 0.93 -2.25
N GLY A 74 -9.31 0.63 -1.61
CA GLY A 74 -10.46 -0.02 -2.24
C GLY A 74 -10.51 -1.53 -2.02
N GLU A 75 -11.68 -2.12 -2.24
CA GLU A 75 -11.95 -3.55 -1.99
C GLU A 75 -11.38 -4.50 -3.04
N ASP A 76 -11.03 -3.98 -4.22
CA ASP A 76 -10.43 -4.75 -5.32
C ASP A 76 -9.05 -5.32 -4.93
N ILE A 77 -8.40 -4.76 -3.91
CA ILE A 77 -7.11 -5.24 -3.42
C ILE A 77 -7.21 -6.53 -2.58
N ILE A 78 -8.38 -6.87 -2.03
CA ILE A 78 -8.51 -7.99 -1.06
C ILE A 78 -7.94 -9.29 -1.64
N ARG A 79 -8.32 -9.62 -2.87
CA ARG A 79 -7.83 -10.83 -3.56
C ARG A 79 -6.34 -10.78 -3.86
N ASP A 80 -5.81 -9.60 -4.19
CA ASP A 80 -4.39 -9.40 -4.45
C ASP A 80 -3.55 -9.63 -3.19
N VAL A 81 -4.01 -9.11 -2.04
CA VAL A 81 -3.36 -9.35 -0.75
C VAL A 81 -3.42 -10.82 -0.38
N ALA A 82 -4.59 -11.46 -0.46
CA ALA A 82 -4.74 -12.89 -0.16
C ALA A 82 -3.77 -13.74 -1.01
N SER A 83 -3.74 -13.46 -2.33
CA SER A 83 -2.83 -14.13 -3.27
C SER A 83 -1.35 -13.87 -2.94
N ALA A 84 -0.99 -12.65 -2.56
CA ALA A 84 0.37 -12.32 -2.18
C ALA A 84 0.82 -13.05 -0.90
N ILE A 85 -0.05 -13.13 0.12
CA ILE A 85 0.23 -13.85 1.35
C ILE A 85 0.38 -15.36 1.09
N LEU A 86 -0.51 -15.95 0.28
CA LEU A 86 -0.40 -17.36 -0.13
C LEU A 86 0.95 -17.65 -0.82
N LYS A 87 1.39 -16.78 -1.73
CA LYS A 87 2.69 -16.90 -2.40
C LYS A 87 3.85 -16.81 -1.39
N LEU A 88 3.81 -15.82 -0.51
CA LEU A 88 4.83 -15.61 0.53
C LEU A 88 4.89 -16.76 1.54
N ALA A 89 3.78 -17.42 1.84
CA ALA A 89 3.69 -18.45 2.88
C ALA A 89 4.58 -19.69 2.61
N SER A 90 4.95 -19.92 1.36
CA SER A 90 5.90 -20.95 0.94
C SER A 90 7.38 -20.57 1.18
N MET A 91 7.66 -19.31 1.46
CA MET A 91 9.02 -18.74 1.49
C MET A 91 9.41 -18.20 2.88
N VAL A 92 8.43 -17.87 3.72
CA VAL A 92 8.65 -17.24 5.03
C VAL A 92 7.86 -17.91 6.16
N SER A 93 8.22 -17.60 7.41
CA SER A 93 7.51 -18.08 8.59
C SER A 93 6.17 -17.36 8.80
N GLY A 94 5.28 -17.96 9.61
CA GLY A 94 3.99 -17.35 9.97
C GLY A 94 4.15 -15.98 10.63
N GLU A 95 5.15 -15.80 11.50
CA GLU A 95 5.46 -14.51 12.12
C GLU A 95 5.76 -13.40 11.11
N VAL A 96 6.44 -13.73 10.01
CA VAL A 96 6.77 -12.74 8.96
C VAL A 96 5.52 -12.40 8.14
N LEU A 97 4.63 -13.35 7.91
CA LEU A 97 3.34 -13.08 7.26
C LEU A 97 2.45 -12.19 8.13
N VAL A 98 2.39 -12.47 9.44
CA VAL A 98 1.69 -11.63 10.42
C VAL A 98 2.25 -10.21 10.38
N LEU A 99 3.57 -10.04 10.43
CA LEU A 99 4.20 -8.73 10.34
C LEU A 99 3.92 -8.02 9.01
N ALA A 100 3.91 -8.76 7.89
CA ALA A 100 3.57 -8.20 6.58
C ALA A 100 2.13 -7.69 6.53
N LEU A 101 1.18 -8.41 7.14
CA LEU A 101 -0.21 -7.95 7.25
C LEU A 101 -0.36 -6.77 8.21
N GLN A 102 0.28 -6.81 9.39
CA GLN A 102 0.25 -5.73 10.39
C GLN A 102 0.77 -4.40 9.84
N THR A 103 1.73 -4.44 8.92
CA THR A 103 2.30 -3.23 8.31
C THR A 103 1.50 -2.75 7.09
N LEU A 104 0.63 -3.59 6.55
CA LEU A 104 -0.11 -3.32 5.31
C LEU A 104 -1.03 -2.08 5.39
N PRO A 105 -1.77 -1.80 6.48
CA PRO A 105 -2.55 -0.56 6.58
C PRO A 105 -1.70 0.69 6.48
N THR A 106 -0.50 0.67 7.06
CA THR A 106 0.44 1.79 6.98
C THR A 106 0.96 1.96 5.56
N VAL A 107 1.30 0.86 4.88
CA VAL A 107 1.70 0.88 3.47
C VAL A 107 0.56 1.40 2.59
N ALA A 108 -0.67 0.92 2.80
CA ALA A 108 -1.85 1.34 2.06
C ALA A 108 -2.09 2.84 2.20
N ARG A 109 -1.96 3.39 3.42
CA ARG A 109 -2.06 4.83 3.69
C ARG A 109 -0.95 5.65 3.04
N ARG A 110 0.28 5.12 2.98
CA ARG A 110 1.44 5.81 2.38
C ARG A 110 1.42 5.79 0.85
N LEU A 111 0.85 4.75 0.26
CA LEU A 111 0.74 4.61 -1.20
C LEU A 111 -0.55 5.22 -1.73
N GLY A 112 -1.67 5.07 -1.03
CA GLY A 112 -2.94 5.74 -1.34
C GLY A 112 -3.60 5.33 -2.66
N ASP A 113 -3.16 4.23 -3.28
CA ASP A 113 -3.68 3.73 -4.55
C ASP A 113 -3.48 2.20 -4.67
N PRO A 114 -4.48 1.44 -5.17
CA PRO A 114 -4.41 -0.02 -5.26
C PRO A 114 -3.32 -0.52 -6.22
N ASP A 115 -2.99 0.19 -7.30
CA ASP A 115 -1.94 -0.26 -8.23
C ASP A 115 -0.54 -0.12 -7.63
N LEU A 116 -0.32 0.94 -6.86
CA LEU A 116 0.89 1.08 -6.06
C LEU A 116 0.98 -0.03 -5.01
N LEU A 117 -0.12 -0.36 -4.34
CA LEU A 117 -0.15 -1.44 -3.36
C LEU A 117 0.14 -2.80 -4.02
N ARG A 118 -0.42 -3.10 -5.20
CA ARG A 118 -0.06 -4.28 -6.00
C ARG A 118 1.43 -4.31 -6.32
N GLY A 119 2.00 -3.18 -6.72
CA GLY A 119 3.44 -3.05 -6.98
C GLY A 119 4.30 -3.31 -5.74
N TYR A 120 3.83 -2.91 -4.55
CA TYR A 120 4.47 -3.25 -3.27
C TYR A 120 4.39 -4.74 -2.94
N LEU A 121 3.24 -5.38 -3.12
CA LEU A 121 3.09 -6.83 -2.91
C LEU A 121 4.04 -7.64 -3.82
N GLN A 122 4.19 -7.21 -5.08
CA GLN A 122 5.16 -7.77 -6.00
C GLN A 122 6.61 -7.57 -5.54
N LEU A 123 6.93 -6.41 -4.95
CA LEU A 123 8.24 -6.13 -4.36
C LEU A 123 8.53 -7.06 -3.19
N LEU A 124 7.57 -7.28 -2.28
CA LEU A 124 7.72 -8.22 -1.17
C LEU A 124 8.02 -9.64 -1.67
N HIS A 125 7.27 -10.11 -2.66
CA HIS A 125 7.51 -11.42 -3.26
C HIS A 125 8.91 -11.52 -3.86
N ARG A 126 9.35 -10.51 -4.64
CA ARG A 126 10.70 -10.46 -5.22
C ARG A 126 11.78 -10.46 -4.14
N LEU A 127 11.62 -9.64 -3.10
CA LEU A 127 12.56 -9.55 -2.00
C LEU A 127 12.67 -10.88 -1.25
N SER A 128 11.54 -11.53 -0.98
CA SER A 128 11.53 -12.83 -0.31
C SER A 128 12.31 -13.90 -1.09
N ALA A 129 12.38 -13.80 -2.43
CA ALA A 129 13.14 -14.73 -3.27
C ALA A 129 14.64 -14.42 -3.28
N ARG A 130 15.04 -13.14 -3.22
CA ARG A 130 16.43 -12.71 -3.37
C ARG A 130 17.17 -12.54 -2.03
N ALA A 131 16.48 -12.03 -1.01
CA ALA A 131 17.05 -11.71 0.30
C ALA A 131 16.00 -11.92 1.42
N PRO A 132 15.54 -13.15 1.66
CA PRO A 132 14.47 -13.45 2.63
C PRO A 132 14.76 -12.96 4.05
N ARG A 133 16.04 -12.93 4.45
CA ARG A 133 16.47 -12.44 5.78
C ARG A 133 16.36 -10.92 5.91
N GLY A 134 16.32 -10.20 4.79
CA GLY A 134 16.09 -8.76 4.76
C GLY A 134 14.63 -8.36 4.94
N LEU A 135 13.69 -9.29 4.75
CA LEU A 135 12.27 -8.98 4.76
C LEU A 135 11.78 -8.50 6.13
N ARG A 136 12.07 -9.25 7.21
CA ARG A 136 11.64 -8.87 8.57
C ARG A 136 12.24 -7.54 9.03
N PRO A 137 13.56 -7.27 8.89
CA PRO A 137 14.13 -5.96 9.18
C PRO A 137 13.47 -4.82 8.40
N MET A 138 13.26 -5.00 7.09
CA MET A 138 12.63 -3.98 6.25
C MET A 138 11.19 -3.68 6.67
N LEU A 139 10.40 -4.71 6.98
CA LEU A 139 9.04 -4.53 7.48
C LEU A 139 9.03 -3.75 8.81
N GLY A 140 10.05 -3.92 9.66
CA GLY A 140 10.20 -3.17 10.91
C GLY A 140 10.42 -1.66 10.72
N VAL A 141 10.90 -1.23 9.56
CA VAL A 141 11.18 0.19 9.25
C VAL A 141 10.38 0.71 8.04
N ILE A 142 9.36 -0.02 7.59
CA ILE A 142 8.67 0.27 6.33
C ILE A 142 7.95 1.63 6.33
N ASP A 143 7.39 2.05 7.47
CA ASP A 143 6.78 3.37 7.59
C ASP A 143 7.81 4.49 7.43
N GLU A 144 9.00 4.33 8.03
CA GLU A 144 10.07 5.31 7.86
C GLU A 144 10.52 5.38 6.40
N LEU A 145 10.68 4.23 5.74
CA LEU A 145 11.05 4.18 4.32
C LEU A 145 10.00 4.87 3.44
N LEU A 146 8.72 4.53 3.60
CA LEU A 146 7.62 5.10 2.80
C LEU A 146 7.24 6.54 3.20
N SER A 147 7.73 7.03 4.34
CA SER A 147 7.65 8.47 4.67
C SER A 147 8.61 9.33 3.84
N LYS A 148 9.58 8.72 3.17
CA LYS A 148 10.65 9.40 2.43
C LYS A 148 10.74 8.97 0.96
N LEU A 149 10.27 7.76 0.64
CA LEU A 149 10.40 7.15 -0.67
C LEU A 149 9.04 6.95 -1.33
N THR A 150 9.01 7.17 -2.64
CA THR A 150 7.99 6.57 -3.50
C THR A 150 8.17 5.06 -3.58
N LEU A 151 7.20 4.33 -4.13
CA LEU A 151 7.34 2.90 -4.36
C LEU A 151 8.54 2.58 -5.28
N SER A 152 8.80 3.41 -6.29
CA SER A 152 9.94 3.23 -7.18
C SER A 152 11.27 3.49 -6.46
N GLY A 153 11.32 4.49 -5.55
CA GLY A 153 12.46 4.71 -4.66
C GLY A 153 12.72 3.54 -3.72
N LEU A 154 11.66 3.00 -3.10
CA LEU A 154 11.76 1.79 -2.27
C LEU A 154 12.29 0.60 -3.06
N ARG A 155 11.82 0.40 -4.30
CA ARG A 155 12.30 -0.67 -5.18
C ARG A 155 13.81 -0.54 -5.44
N ARG A 156 14.31 0.65 -5.77
CA ARG A 156 15.74 0.88 -6.03
C ARG A 156 16.58 0.68 -4.76
N TRP A 157 16.09 1.16 -3.61
CA TRP A 157 16.73 0.93 -2.32
C TRP A 157 16.79 -0.57 -1.97
N VAL A 158 15.72 -1.33 -2.22
CA VAL A 158 15.69 -2.79 -2.01
C VAL A 158 16.65 -3.52 -2.95
N ASP A 159 16.63 -3.15 -4.24
CA ASP A 159 17.47 -3.79 -5.26
C ASP A 159 18.96 -3.57 -4.98
N PHE A 160 19.35 -2.36 -4.52
CA PHE A 160 20.71 -2.08 -4.08
C PHE A 160 21.13 -2.96 -2.90
N GLY A 161 20.32 -3.00 -1.83
CA GLY A 161 20.63 -3.79 -0.63
C GLY A 161 20.74 -5.30 -0.89
N ALA A 162 19.84 -5.83 -1.72
CA ALA A 162 19.85 -7.22 -2.13
C ALA A 162 21.10 -7.57 -2.98
N GLU A 163 21.59 -6.62 -3.77
CA GLU A 163 22.77 -6.80 -4.62
C GLU A 163 24.09 -6.66 -3.83
N ALA A 164 24.26 -5.53 -3.14
CA ALA A 164 25.49 -5.14 -2.48
C ALA A 164 25.90 -6.14 -1.38
N TYR A 165 24.92 -6.66 -0.62
CA TYR A 165 25.18 -7.54 0.52
C TYR A 165 24.74 -8.98 0.28
N ARG A 166 24.58 -9.42 -0.98
CA ARG A 166 24.14 -10.78 -1.31
C ARG A 166 24.95 -11.89 -0.62
N ARG A 167 26.24 -11.64 -0.37
CA ARG A 167 27.19 -12.60 0.25
C ARG A 167 27.44 -12.36 1.74
N ASP A 168 26.92 -11.28 2.32
CA ASP A 168 27.15 -10.88 3.72
C ASP A 168 25.81 -10.69 4.43
N LEU A 169 25.30 -11.79 4.98
CA LEU A 169 23.94 -11.85 5.55
C LEU A 169 23.76 -10.92 6.77
N PRO A 170 24.74 -10.78 7.69
CA PRO A 170 24.65 -9.78 8.75
C PRO A 170 24.54 -8.34 8.21
N LYS A 171 25.38 -7.96 7.24
CA LYS A 171 25.28 -6.61 6.65
C LYS A 171 23.99 -6.41 5.86
N GLN A 172 23.50 -7.47 5.20
CA GLN A 172 22.21 -7.42 4.53
C GLN A 172 21.07 -7.13 5.51
N ALA A 173 21.03 -7.81 6.66
CA ALA A 173 20.04 -7.53 7.69
C ALA A 173 20.15 -6.10 8.24
N SER A 174 21.37 -5.63 8.53
CA SER A 174 21.63 -4.27 9.01
C SER A 174 21.24 -3.20 7.98
N TYR A 175 21.46 -3.45 6.69
CA TYR A 175 21.00 -2.57 5.62
C TYR A 175 19.47 -2.49 5.60
N PHE A 176 18.79 -3.64 5.57
CA PHE A 176 17.33 -3.68 5.50
C PHE A 176 16.66 -3.15 6.78
N GLY A 177 17.35 -3.17 7.92
CA GLY A 177 16.90 -2.55 9.18
C GLY A 177 17.18 -1.05 9.28
N LEU A 178 17.71 -0.40 8.22
CA LEU A 178 18.10 1.02 8.21
C LEU A 178 19.18 1.38 9.25
N GLU A 179 19.99 0.41 9.66
CA GLU A 179 21.03 0.60 10.68
C GLU A 179 22.36 1.04 10.05
N SER A 180 22.68 0.54 8.86
CA SER A 180 23.95 0.81 8.19
C SER A 180 24.00 2.21 7.56
N GLU A 181 25.19 2.80 7.51
CA GLU A 181 25.41 4.11 6.89
C GLU A 181 25.08 4.08 5.38
N ASP A 182 25.42 2.98 4.70
CA ASP A 182 25.08 2.78 3.29
C ASP A 182 23.55 2.77 3.07
N SER A 183 22.79 2.17 4.00
CA SER A 183 21.32 2.14 3.93
C SER A 183 20.71 3.53 4.03
N LYS A 184 21.22 4.35 4.96
CA LYS A 184 20.82 5.74 5.14
C LYS A 184 21.23 6.60 3.95
N ALA A 185 22.42 6.36 3.39
CA ALA A 185 22.92 7.07 2.22
C ALA A 185 22.06 6.78 0.98
N VAL A 186 21.76 5.51 0.70
CA VAL A 186 20.90 5.13 -0.42
C VAL A 186 19.47 5.64 -0.21
N LEU A 187 18.94 5.61 1.02
CA LEU A 187 17.64 6.21 1.35
C LEU A 187 17.61 7.71 0.99
N GLN A 188 18.66 8.45 1.35
CA GLN A 188 18.76 9.87 1.06
C GLN A 188 18.93 10.15 -0.44
N GLN A 189 19.64 9.28 -1.16
CA GLN A 189 19.80 9.35 -2.61
C GLN A 189 18.48 9.08 -3.35
N GLU A 190 17.70 8.12 -2.86
CA GLU A 190 16.45 7.69 -3.51
C GLU A 190 15.23 8.55 -3.17
N ARG A 191 15.39 9.45 -2.20
CA ARG A 191 14.35 10.42 -1.84
C ARG A 191 14.06 11.34 -3.02
N ARG A 192 12.79 11.33 -3.45
CA ARG A 192 12.23 12.27 -4.43
C ARG A 192 11.59 13.43 -3.69
N GLY A 193 11.63 14.63 -4.27
CA GLY A 193 11.35 15.92 -3.62
C GLY A 193 10.13 15.96 -2.70
N THR A 194 8.98 16.39 -3.23
CA THR A 194 7.73 16.54 -2.49
C THR A 194 6.83 15.35 -2.78
N LEU A 195 6.57 14.50 -1.77
CA LEU A 195 5.67 13.36 -1.91
C LEU A 195 4.21 13.82 -2.03
N PHE A 196 3.47 13.17 -2.92
CA PHE A 196 2.05 13.47 -3.14
C PHE A 196 1.22 13.23 -1.88
N ILE A 197 1.43 12.07 -1.23
CA ILE A 197 0.57 11.61 -0.14
C ILE A 197 0.57 12.58 1.05
N ASP A 198 1.72 13.20 1.33
CA ASP A 198 1.87 14.19 2.40
C ASP A 198 1.12 15.51 2.10
N ASN A 199 0.77 15.75 0.84
CA ASN A 199 0.16 16.99 0.36
C ASN A 199 -1.28 16.81 -0.15
N GLN A 200 -1.74 15.58 -0.36
CA GLN A 200 -3.07 15.27 -0.92
C GLN A 200 -4.20 16.01 -0.20
N ARG A 201 -4.23 15.98 1.14
CA ARG A 201 -5.26 16.67 1.93
C ARG A 201 -5.23 18.18 1.71
N ARG A 202 -4.05 18.78 1.63
CA ARG A 202 -3.87 20.22 1.36
C ARG A 202 -4.33 20.58 -0.06
N LEU A 203 -4.06 19.71 -1.03
CA LEU A 203 -4.50 19.87 -2.41
C LEU A 203 -6.02 19.78 -2.52
N ASN A 204 -6.66 18.83 -1.82
CA ASN A 204 -8.12 18.73 -1.78
C ASN A 204 -8.77 20.01 -1.22
N PHE A 205 -8.25 20.56 -0.12
CA PHE A 205 -8.76 21.83 0.40
C PHE A 205 -8.52 23.01 -0.55
N TYR A 206 -7.36 23.05 -1.20
CA TYR A 206 -7.05 24.06 -2.21
C TYR A 206 -8.05 24.01 -3.37
N LEU A 207 -8.31 22.83 -3.93
CA LEU A 207 -9.27 22.66 -5.02
C LEU A 207 -10.69 22.98 -4.59
N ARG A 208 -11.11 22.53 -3.41
CA ARG A 208 -12.44 22.85 -2.87
C ARG A 208 -12.64 24.35 -2.70
N ALA A 209 -11.62 25.07 -2.22
CA ALA A 209 -11.68 26.52 -2.09
C ALA A 209 -11.75 27.24 -3.45
N PHE A 210 -11.05 26.72 -4.46
CA PHE A 210 -10.99 27.35 -5.78
C PHE A 210 -12.21 27.04 -6.67
N TRP A 211 -12.77 25.83 -6.57
CA TRP A 211 -13.80 25.31 -7.46
C TRP A 211 -15.16 25.05 -6.80
N GLY A 212 -15.25 25.14 -5.47
CA GLY A 212 -16.49 24.88 -4.74
C GLY A 212 -16.98 23.42 -4.76
N ARG A 213 -16.11 22.47 -5.13
CA ARG A 213 -16.41 21.03 -5.20
C ARG A 213 -15.20 20.17 -4.90
N ASP A 214 -15.46 18.90 -4.60
CA ASP A 214 -14.43 17.89 -4.42
C ASP A 214 -13.96 17.28 -5.73
N PHE A 215 -12.71 16.84 -5.72
CA PHE A 215 -12.07 16.07 -6.77
C PHE A 215 -11.38 14.86 -6.16
N PHE A 216 -11.38 13.74 -6.89
CA PHE A 216 -10.61 12.57 -6.51
C PHE A 216 -9.19 12.71 -7.04
N LEU A 217 -8.21 12.71 -6.14
CA LEU A 217 -6.79 12.80 -6.49
C LEU A 217 -6.12 11.46 -6.20
N ARG A 218 -5.39 10.91 -7.17
CA ARG A 218 -4.66 9.65 -7.04
C ARG A 218 -3.17 9.85 -7.34
N PRO A 219 -2.26 9.29 -6.52
CA PRO A 219 -0.86 9.20 -6.87
C PRO A 219 -0.67 8.17 -7.98
N THR A 220 0.32 8.38 -8.83
CA THR A 220 0.72 7.44 -9.88
C THR A 220 2.23 7.41 -9.96
N ALA A 221 2.80 6.22 -10.07
CA ALA A 221 4.24 6.04 -10.21
C ALA A 221 4.73 6.79 -11.46
N ALA A 222 5.58 7.78 -11.25
CA ALA A 222 6.22 8.55 -12.32
C ALA A 222 7.71 8.22 -12.40
N ASP A 223 8.03 6.94 -12.54
CA ASP A 223 9.41 6.44 -12.55
C ASP A 223 10.07 6.45 -13.95
N PHE A 224 9.40 7.03 -14.95
CA PHE A 224 9.87 7.17 -16.32
C PHE A 224 9.82 8.64 -16.80
N GLU A 225 10.70 8.98 -17.73
CA GLU A 225 10.70 10.31 -18.36
C GLU A 225 9.41 10.52 -19.16
N GLY A 226 8.80 11.71 -18.99
CA GLY A 226 7.62 12.09 -19.75
C GLY A 226 6.29 11.65 -19.15
N PHE A 227 6.25 11.30 -17.86
CA PHE A 227 4.98 11.19 -17.13
C PHE A 227 4.15 12.47 -17.33
N LYS A 228 2.91 12.31 -17.77
CA LYS A 228 1.93 13.38 -17.91
C LYS A 228 0.74 13.08 -17.00
N PRO A 229 0.35 14.00 -16.12
CA PRO A 229 -0.87 13.85 -15.35
C PRO A 229 -2.07 13.65 -16.28
N PHE A 230 -2.98 12.77 -15.90
CA PHE A 230 -4.14 12.40 -16.72
C PHE A 230 -5.40 12.25 -15.86
N ILE A 231 -6.56 12.25 -16.53
CA ILE A 231 -7.87 12.08 -15.88
C ILE A 231 -8.45 10.76 -16.37
N GLU A 232 -8.77 9.88 -15.43
CA GLU A 232 -9.40 8.59 -15.72
C GLU A 232 -10.52 8.36 -14.70
N ALA A 233 -11.68 7.89 -15.15
CA ALA A 233 -12.82 7.57 -14.28
C ALA A 233 -13.19 8.70 -13.28
N HIS A 234 -13.07 9.96 -13.68
CA HIS A 234 -13.28 11.16 -12.85
C HIS A 234 -12.29 11.35 -11.68
N ALA A 235 -11.17 10.62 -11.69
CA ALA A 235 -10.03 10.85 -10.81
C ALA A 235 -8.90 11.55 -11.58
N MET A 236 -8.19 12.43 -10.88
CA MET A 236 -7.01 13.12 -11.37
C MET A 236 -5.77 12.36 -10.90
N HIS A 237 -5.02 11.81 -11.83
CA HIS A 237 -3.79 11.05 -11.59
C HIS A 237 -2.58 11.98 -11.66
N LEU A 238 -1.92 12.19 -10.51
CA LEU A 238 -0.73 13.02 -10.36
C LEU A 238 0.48 12.16 -10.01
N SER A 239 1.68 12.67 -10.30
CA SER A 239 2.93 12.02 -9.94
C SER A 239 3.01 11.77 -8.43
N ASP A 240 3.43 10.57 -8.03
CA ASP A 240 3.62 10.16 -6.62
C ASP A 240 4.68 10.98 -5.87
N ALA A 241 5.61 11.61 -6.61
CA ALA A 241 6.48 12.67 -6.11
C ALA A 241 6.81 13.71 -7.20
N VAL A 242 7.11 14.94 -6.80
CA VAL A 242 7.63 15.98 -7.72
C VAL A 242 8.83 16.70 -7.12
N ASP A 243 9.82 17.00 -7.95
CA ASP A 243 10.94 17.86 -7.57
C ASP A 243 10.60 19.33 -7.86
N GLY A 244 11.00 20.24 -6.98
CA GLY A 244 10.82 21.68 -7.20
C GLY A 244 11.62 22.14 -8.43
N VAL A 245 11.11 23.17 -9.13
CA VAL A 245 11.73 23.71 -10.33
C VAL A 245 12.10 25.18 -10.08
N GLY A 246 13.41 25.45 -9.96
CA GLY A 246 13.89 26.78 -9.60
C GLY A 246 13.35 27.22 -8.24
N GLU A 247 12.62 28.34 -8.21
CA GLU A 247 11.97 28.87 -7.01
C GLU A 247 10.59 28.23 -6.74
N VAL A 248 10.06 27.44 -7.68
CA VAL A 248 8.74 26.81 -7.55
C VAL A 248 8.84 25.56 -6.69
N SER A 249 8.19 25.61 -5.52
CA SER A 249 8.13 24.47 -4.61
C SER A 249 7.35 23.30 -5.22
N GLY A 250 7.63 22.07 -4.79
CA GLY A 250 6.86 20.91 -5.25
C GLY A 250 5.36 20.98 -4.91
N LEU A 251 5.01 21.64 -3.79
CA LEU A 251 3.60 21.91 -3.48
C LEU A 251 2.94 22.85 -4.50
N ASP A 252 3.65 23.89 -4.95
CA ASP A 252 3.10 24.82 -5.92
C ASP A 252 3.02 24.18 -7.32
N LEU A 253 3.94 23.28 -7.65
CA LEU A 253 3.80 22.42 -8.83
C LEU A 253 2.53 21.56 -8.74
N TYR A 254 2.30 20.89 -7.61
CA TYR A 254 1.06 20.12 -7.43
C TYR A 254 -0.19 20.98 -7.53
N ARG A 255 -0.19 22.20 -6.96
CA ARG A 255 -1.31 23.14 -7.10
C ARG A 255 -1.56 23.52 -8.55
N ALA A 256 -0.51 23.84 -9.30
CA ALA A 256 -0.60 24.17 -10.71
C ALA A 256 -1.15 23.01 -11.54
N MET A 257 -0.60 21.80 -11.35
CA MET A 257 -1.06 20.57 -12.01
C MET A 257 -2.54 20.29 -11.70
N ALA A 258 -2.90 20.27 -10.41
CA ALA A 258 -4.25 19.93 -9.98
C ALA A 258 -5.27 21.00 -10.43
N ALA A 259 -4.94 22.29 -10.36
CA ALA A 259 -5.82 23.35 -10.85
C ALA A 259 -6.05 23.26 -12.36
N HIS A 260 -5.01 22.95 -13.12
CA HIS A 260 -5.10 22.76 -14.57
C HIS A 260 -6.00 21.56 -14.92
N MET A 261 -5.80 20.41 -14.27
CA MET A 261 -6.62 19.23 -14.47
C MET A 261 -8.08 19.46 -14.06
N ALA A 262 -8.31 20.16 -12.95
CA ALA A 262 -9.66 20.52 -12.51
C ALA A 262 -10.37 21.42 -13.54
N ALA A 263 -9.65 22.36 -14.16
CA ALA A 263 -10.21 23.17 -15.25
C ALA A 263 -10.66 22.31 -16.42
N HIS A 264 -9.89 21.28 -16.79
CA HIS A 264 -10.32 20.32 -17.81
C HIS A 264 -11.58 19.58 -17.38
N MET A 265 -11.67 19.06 -16.16
CA MET A 265 -12.86 18.36 -15.68
C MET A 265 -14.13 19.23 -15.64
N VAL A 266 -13.99 20.54 -15.43
CA VAL A 266 -15.13 21.46 -15.30
C VAL A 266 -15.56 22.06 -16.64
N TYR A 267 -14.61 22.42 -17.51
CA TYR A 267 -14.89 23.21 -18.70
C TYR A 267 -14.73 22.48 -20.03
N THR A 268 -14.09 21.30 -20.05
CA THR A 268 -13.96 20.52 -21.29
C THR A 268 -15.32 19.94 -21.66
N ARG A 269 -15.90 20.41 -22.78
CA ARG A 269 -17.21 19.97 -23.30
C ARG A 269 -17.11 19.00 -24.47
N GLU A 270 -15.93 18.90 -25.07
CA GLU A 270 -15.62 18.04 -26.20
C GLU A 270 -14.34 17.27 -25.89
N PRO A 271 -14.16 16.04 -26.41
CA PRO A 271 -12.94 15.27 -26.18
C PRO A 271 -11.69 16.07 -26.56
N VAL A 272 -10.68 16.05 -25.70
CA VAL A 272 -9.35 16.60 -26.02
C VAL A 272 -8.63 15.58 -26.90
N SER A 273 -9.02 15.54 -28.18
CA SER A 273 -8.57 14.66 -29.28
C SER A 273 -8.70 13.15 -29.07
#